data_AF-A0A6A6VPY5-F1
#
_entry.id   AF-A0A6A6VPY5-F1
#
_cell.length_a   1.000
_cell.length_b   1.000
_cell.length_c   1.000
_cell.angle_alpha   90.00
_cell.angle_beta   90.00
_cell.angle_gamma   90.00
#
_symmetry.space_group_name_H-M   'P 1'
#
loop_
_entity.id
_entity.type
_entity.pdbx_description
1 polymer ?
#
loop_
_entity_poly.entity_id
_entity_poly.type
_entity_poly.pdbx_seq_one_letter_code
_entity_poly.pdbx_strand_id
1 'polypeptide(L)'
;MSLQDLRRLFAVETLDTRFVIPANAPPREVLKEIQQDSSRTAQFANGGLKGKNTAPDAEPSRWNTPEYYLYYLVFLICVPLMFKSVYDVSKESHPNYPRYARLLSNGWIPGRKVDNSDQQYAGFRGNFPYLVILLILHPLLRRAYDSFWRAGTYTQTRPSSFGAEGQLTQGLTTSAAAKARLQQRMSFDIPFSAIFIFALHGFSAFKILAILYMNYALAKKLPKKYLPAATWIFNVGILFANELCRGYSYGKIVAFLLASPVSEKGRVAWNFGHTLDRYGGLLARWDVHFNFTVLRLISFNLDYYWSLNSGTNSPLEKKQLDPTNLPSRTRITLPHSPSTYTFLPYLSYTLYAPLYLAGPIITFNDYISQLQHPPLTLTTKRTLLYALRFLVCLLTMEIMIHYLYPVAIFHARPNWSTYTPFQLSMLAYFNLKHIWLKLLLPWRFFRLWAMFDTIDAPENMVRCMSDNFSVMRFWRGWHRSFNAWTLRYVYVPLGGSRGGKVRVVANYLLVFTFIAIWHDIQLRLLMWGWLVTVFVLPELLAHQLFPKERYRDRPETYRVLCGLGAVGEILLLMVANIVGFALGVDGLMELVKGIVGSFGGWVYFVAACATLFVGVQVMFEVREGEKRRGIVMRC
;
A
#
# COMPACT_ATOMS: atom_id res chain seq x y z
N MET A 1 -24.84 -13.07 -10.19
CA MET A 1 -23.99 -13.06 -8.98
C MET A 1 -24.89 -13.30 -7.78
N SER A 2 -24.61 -14.29 -6.92
CA SER A 2 -25.49 -14.59 -5.78
C SER A 2 -25.36 -13.53 -4.67
N LEU A 3 -26.36 -13.38 -3.79
CA LEU A 3 -26.28 -12.54 -2.57
C LEU A 3 -25.07 -12.90 -1.69
N GLN A 4 -24.66 -14.17 -1.70
CA GLN A 4 -23.46 -14.63 -1.01
C GLN A 4 -22.17 -14.10 -1.66
N ASP A 5 -22.12 -14.03 -2.99
CA ASP A 5 -20.97 -13.47 -3.71
C ASP A 5 -20.87 -11.94 -3.50
N LEU A 6 -22.00 -11.23 -3.40
CA LEU A 6 -22.04 -9.81 -3.01
C LEU A 6 -21.48 -9.58 -1.60
N ARG A 7 -21.85 -10.41 -0.61
CA ARG A 7 -21.28 -10.33 0.74
C ARG A 7 -19.77 -10.61 0.74
N ARG A 8 -19.31 -11.57 -0.07
CA ARG A 8 -17.89 -11.90 -0.21
C ARG A 8 -17.06 -10.81 -0.88
N LEU A 9 -17.66 -9.98 -1.74
CA LEU A 9 -16.95 -8.88 -2.42
C LEU A 9 -16.26 -7.93 -1.43
N PHE A 10 -16.96 -7.59 -0.34
CA PHE A 10 -16.45 -6.69 0.71
C PHE A 10 -15.78 -7.42 1.87
N ALA A 11 -15.77 -8.75 1.85
CA ALA A 11 -15.12 -9.55 2.88
C ALA A 11 -13.60 -9.32 2.90
N VAL A 12 -13.01 -9.51 4.07
CA VAL A 12 -11.61 -9.17 4.36
C VAL A 12 -10.67 -10.20 3.72
N GLU A 13 -11.10 -11.45 3.62
CA GLU A 13 -10.38 -12.54 2.95
C GLU A 13 -10.27 -12.35 1.43
N THR A 14 -11.28 -11.74 0.81
CA THR A 14 -11.23 -11.35 -0.61
C THR A 14 -10.18 -10.28 -0.83
N LEU A 15 -10.04 -9.36 0.12
CA LEU A 15 -9.04 -8.29 0.10
C LEU A 15 -7.62 -8.86 0.25
N ASP A 16 -7.33 -9.53 1.37
CA ASP A 16 -6.05 -10.20 1.60
C ASP A 16 -6.26 -11.38 2.57
N THR A 17 -5.88 -12.59 2.16
CA THR A 17 -5.99 -13.77 3.03
C THR A 17 -5.09 -13.66 4.26
N ARG A 18 -4.05 -12.82 4.24
CA ARG A 18 -3.18 -12.55 5.42
C ARG A 18 -3.92 -11.92 6.61
N PHE A 19 -5.19 -11.51 6.44
CA PHE A 19 -6.02 -10.99 7.52
C PHE A 19 -6.82 -12.08 8.26
N VAL A 20 -6.99 -13.23 7.62
CA VAL A 20 -7.70 -14.39 8.20
C VAL A 20 -6.75 -15.55 8.46
N ILE A 21 -5.66 -15.66 7.69
CA ILE A 21 -4.58 -16.64 7.91
C ILE A 21 -3.50 -15.97 8.77
N PRO A 22 -3.25 -16.46 10.00
CA PRO A 22 -2.16 -15.96 10.82
C PRO A 22 -0.82 -16.06 10.09
N ALA A 23 0.05 -15.05 10.25
CA ALA A 23 1.31 -14.98 9.52
C ALA A 23 2.28 -16.16 9.78
N ASN A 24 2.08 -16.89 10.88
CA ASN A 24 2.85 -18.08 11.28
C ASN A 24 2.14 -19.40 10.99
N ALA A 25 0.88 -19.36 10.51
CA ALA A 25 0.10 -20.55 10.23
C ALA A 25 0.29 -21.00 8.76
N PRO A 26 0.47 -22.30 8.50
CA PRO A 26 0.42 -22.87 7.16
C PRO A 26 -0.94 -22.62 6.48
N PRO A 27 -0.99 -22.11 5.24
CA PRO A 27 -2.25 -21.73 4.58
C PRO A 27 -3.25 -22.87 4.34
N ARG A 28 -2.81 -24.09 4.00
CA ARG A 28 -3.67 -25.18 3.51
C ARG A 28 -4.70 -25.60 4.55
N GLU A 29 -4.28 -25.75 5.80
CA GLU A 29 -5.09 -26.15 6.94
C GLU A 29 -6.14 -25.08 7.22
N VAL A 30 -5.70 -23.82 7.33
CA VAL A 30 -6.59 -22.68 7.62
C VAL A 30 -7.58 -22.45 6.47
N LEU A 31 -7.18 -22.63 5.21
CA LEU A 31 -8.09 -22.51 4.07
C LEU A 31 -9.13 -23.63 4.03
N LYS A 32 -8.77 -24.86 4.41
CA LYS A 32 -9.72 -25.97 4.55
C LYS A 32 -10.73 -25.68 5.66
N GLU A 33 -10.28 -25.18 6.80
CA GLU A 33 -11.15 -24.76 7.92
C GLU A 33 -12.09 -23.65 7.47
N ILE A 34 -11.59 -22.58 6.82
CA ILE A 34 -12.42 -21.48 6.31
C ILE A 34 -13.45 -21.99 5.31
N GLN A 35 -13.10 -22.94 4.44
CA GLN A 35 -14.03 -23.49 3.45
C GLN A 35 -15.14 -24.33 4.10
N GLN A 36 -14.80 -25.11 5.14
CA GLN A 36 -15.76 -25.87 5.96
C GLN A 36 -16.64 -24.95 6.84
N ASP A 37 -16.07 -23.87 7.38
CA ASP A 37 -16.82 -22.88 8.14
C ASP A 37 -17.67 -22.00 7.22
N SER A 38 -17.26 -21.75 5.98
CA SER A 38 -18.08 -21.03 4.99
C SER A 38 -19.34 -21.81 4.62
N SER A 39 -19.25 -23.14 4.50
CA SER A 39 -20.42 -24.00 4.27
C SER A 39 -21.30 -24.11 5.50
N ARG A 40 -20.73 -24.15 6.71
CA ARG A 40 -21.48 -24.04 7.97
C ARG A 40 -22.11 -22.66 8.17
N THR A 41 -21.43 -21.57 7.82
CA THR A 41 -21.93 -20.18 7.92
C THR A 41 -23.03 -19.88 6.93
N ALA A 42 -23.00 -20.51 5.75
CA ALA A 42 -24.13 -20.52 4.83
C ALA A 42 -25.35 -21.25 5.40
N GLN A 43 -25.16 -22.28 6.25
CA GLN A 43 -26.24 -22.92 7.02
C GLN A 43 -26.69 -22.06 8.21
N PHE A 44 -25.77 -21.42 8.95
CA PHE A 44 -26.07 -20.50 10.06
C PHE A 44 -26.87 -19.25 9.64
N ALA A 45 -26.74 -18.81 8.39
CA ALA A 45 -27.52 -17.70 7.84
C ALA A 45 -29.02 -18.05 7.62
N ASN A 46 -29.38 -19.35 7.65
CA ASN A 46 -30.74 -19.85 7.42
C ASN A 46 -31.43 -20.43 8.69
N GLY A 47 -30.82 -20.34 9.87
CA GLY A 47 -31.44 -20.84 11.09
C GLY A 47 -30.62 -20.52 12.33
N GLY A 48 -31.24 -19.85 13.29
CA GLY A 48 -30.59 -19.35 14.51
C GLY A 48 -30.16 -20.47 15.45
N LEU A 49 -28.86 -20.71 15.57
CA LEU A 49 -28.23 -21.37 16.70
C LEU A 49 -26.86 -20.72 16.98
N LYS A 50 -26.58 -20.41 18.25
CA LYS A 50 -25.34 -19.77 18.75
C LYS A 50 -24.12 -20.62 18.41
N GLY A 51 -23.20 -20.09 17.61
CA GLY A 51 -21.95 -20.76 17.21
C GLY A 51 -20.94 -20.87 18.36
N LYS A 52 -20.33 -22.05 18.51
CA LYS A 52 -19.44 -22.48 19.61
C LYS A 52 -17.97 -21.99 19.49
N ASN A 53 -17.64 -21.14 18.51
CA ASN A 53 -16.29 -20.68 18.23
C ASN A 53 -16.16 -19.14 18.27
N THR A 54 -16.80 -18.47 19.23
CA THR A 54 -16.44 -17.09 19.56
C THR A 54 -15.04 -17.08 20.15
N ALA A 55 -14.16 -16.19 19.68
CA ALA A 55 -12.91 -15.91 20.40
C ALA A 55 -13.26 -15.65 21.88
N PRO A 56 -12.51 -16.21 22.85
CA PRO A 56 -12.92 -16.25 24.26
C PRO A 56 -13.21 -14.88 24.89
N ASP A 57 -12.74 -13.78 24.27
CA ASP A 57 -12.87 -12.40 24.76
C ASP A 57 -13.80 -11.51 23.90
N ALA A 58 -14.62 -12.05 23.00
CA ALA A 58 -15.48 -11.24 22.11
C ALA A 58 -16.80 -10.84 22.78
N GLU A 59 -17.13 -9.54 22.77
CA GLU A 59 -18.38 -9.02 23.34
C GLU A 59 -19.61 -9.36 22.48
N PRO A 60 -20.83 -9.48 23.07
CA PRO A 60 -22.06 -9.66 22.31
C PRO A 60 -22.32 -8.48 21.36
N SER A 61 -23.07 -8.74 20.29
CA SER A 61 -23.31 -7.69 19.28
C SER A 61 -24.27 -6.62 19.79
N ARG A 62 -23.95 -5.38 19.46
CA ARG A 62 -24.69 -4.18 19.86
C ARG A 62 -25.53 -3.57 18.74
N TRP A 63 -25.48 -4.10 17.52
CA TRP A 63 -26.20 -3.54 16.36
C TRP A 63 -27.71 -3.35 16.58
N ASN A 64 -28.32 -4.16 17.45
CA ASN A 64 -29.76 -4.13 17.75
C ASN A 64 -30.09 -3.47 19.10
N THR A 65 -29.23 -2.59 19.63
CA THR A 65 -29.51 -1.83 20.86
C THR A 65 -30.09 -0.44 20.56
N PRO A 66 -30.84 0.18 21.49
CA PRO A 66 -31.34 1.55 21.33
C PRO A 66 -30.24 2.57 21.01
N GLU A 67 -29.05 2.41 21.62
CA GLU A 67 -27.85 3.20 21.33
C GLU A 67 -27.45 3.14 19.85
N TYR A 68 -27.41 1.94 19.25
CA TYR A 68 -27.02 1.79 17.84
C TYR A 68 -28.12 2.19 16.86
N TYR A 69 -29.40 2.10 17.25
CA TYR A 69 -30.48 2.71 16.47
C TYR A 69 -30.36 4.24 16.39
N LEU A 70 -29.96 4.90 17.49
CA LEU A 70 -29.63 6.32 17.45
C LEU A 70 -28.44 6.59 16.52
N TYR A 71 -27.40 5.74 16.55
CA TYR A 71 -26.25 5.88 15.67
C TYR A 71 -26.63 5.71 14.19
N TYR A 72 -27.53 4.78 13.85
CA TYR A 72 -28.06 4.67 12.50
C TYR A 72 -28.77 5.94 12.06
N LEU A 73 -29.60 6.54 12.92
CA LEU A 73 -30.26 7.83 12.62
C LEU A 73 -29.24 8.93 12.34
N VAL A 74 -28.20 9.04 13.18
CA VAL A 74 -27.10 10.00 12.96
C VAL A 74 -26.43 9.77 11.61
N PHE A 75 -26.12 8.52 11.24
CA PHE A 75 -25.53 8.21 9.94
C PHE A 75 -26.46 8.56 8.76
N LEU A 76 -27.76 8.24 8.87
CA LEU A 76 -28.76 8.53 7.84
C LEU A 76 -28.95 10.04 7.60
N ILE A 77 -28.70 10.87 8.62
CA ILE A 77 -28.81 12.33 8.49
C ILE A 77 -27.46 12.94 8.10
N CYS A 78 -26.40 12.68 8.87
CA CYS A 78 -25.12 13.34 8.71
C CYS A 78 -24.45 12.97 7.39
N VAL A 79 -24.38 11.69 7.00
CA VAL A 79 -23.64 11.30 5.79
C VAL A 79 -24.21 11.98 4.53
N PRO A 80 -25.53 11.96 4.26
CA PRO A 80 -26.09 12.71 3.13
C PRO A 80 -25.81 14.21 3.19
N LEU A 81 -25.87 14.84 4.38
CA LEU A 81 -25.55 16.26 4.54
C LEU A 81 -24.08 16.57 4.21
N MET A 82 -23.15 15.69 4.59
CA MET A 82 -21.73 15.83 4.26
C MET A 82 -21.51 15.85 2.74
N PHE A 83 -22.12 14.90 2.02
CA PHE A 83 -22.07 14.86 0.54
C PHE A 83 -22.75 16.07 -0.08
N LYS A 84 -23.96 16.40 0.38
CA LYS A 84 -24.75 17.54 -0.12
C LYS A 84 -23.97 18.85 0.02
N SER A 85 -23.29 19.06 1.15
CA SER A 85 -22.49 20.26 1.39
C SER A 85 -21.41 20.46 0.34
N VAL A 86 -20.66 19.41 -0.01
CA VAL A 86 -19.59 19.51 -1.01
C VAL A 86 -20.16 19.58 -2.43
N TYR A 87 -21.26 18.89 -2.68
CA TYR A 87 -21.98 18.97 -3.95
C TYR A 87 -22.52 20.38 -4.22
N ASP A 88 -23.12 21.03 -3.22
CA ASP A 88 -23.70 22.38 -3.37
C ASP A 88 -22.64 23.43 -3.68
N VAL A 89 -21.47 23.36 -3.05
CA VAL A 89 -20.35 24.27 -3.37
C VAL A 89 -19.68 23.96 -4.72
N SER A 90 -19.93 22.76 -5.27
CA SER A 90 -19.43 22.29 -6.58
C SER A 90 -20.37 22.63 -7.75
N LYS A 91 -21.57 23.18 -7.49
CA LYS A 91 -22.55 23.54 -8.52
C LYS A 91 -22.13 24.76 -9.32
N GLU A 92 -22.53 24.80 -10.59
CA GLU A 92 -22.30 25.95 -11.47
C GLU A 92 -22.97 27.24 -10.97
N SER A 93 -24.09 27.09 -10.26
CA SER A 93 -24.83 28.19 -9.64
C SER A 93 -24.14 28.78 -8.40
N HIS A 94 -23.08 28.15 -7.88
CA HIS A 94 -22.41 28.62 -6.67
C HIS A 94 -21.54 29.86 -7.00
N PRO A 95 -21.54 30.93 -6.17
CA PRO A 95 -20.81 32.17 -6.46
C PRO A 95 -19.30 31.99 -6.72
N ASN A 96 -18.69 30.98 -6.11
CA ASN A 96 -17.27 30.68 -6.30
C ASN A 96 -16.95 29.79 -7.52
N TYR A 97 -17.95 29.24 -8.23
CA TYR A 97 -17.72 28.34 -9.37
C TYR A 97 -16.82 28.93 -10.46
N PRO A 98 -16.99 30.19 -10.90
CA PRO A 98 -16.13 30.79 -11.92
C PRO A 98 -14.63 30.79 -11.55
N ARG A 99 -14.28 30.76 -10.25
CA ARG A 99 -12.88 30.77 -9.80
C ARG A 99 -12.12 29.49 -10.10
N TYR A 100 -12.81 28.34 -10.09
CA TYR A 100 -12.20 27.03 -10.33
C TYR A 100 -12.70 26.35 -11.60
N ALA A 101 -13.73 26.88 -12.28
CA ALA A 101 -14.29 26.31 -13.50
C ALA A 101 -13.24 26.04 -14.60
N ARG A 102 -12.18 26.87 -14.68
CA ARG A 102 -11.06 26.71 -15.63
C ARG A 102 -10.19 25.48 -15.36
N LEU A 103 -10.24 24.92 -14.15
CA LEU A 103 -9.50 23.72 -13.75
C LEU A 103 -10.29 22.44 -14.04
N LEU A 104 -11.58 22.58 -14.36
CA LEU A 104 -12.45 21.48 -14.71
C LEU A 104 -12.34 21.18 -16.20
N SER A 105 -12.49 19.91 -16.55
CA SER A 105 -12.48 19.42 -17.94
C SER A 105 -13.79 18.74 -18.27
N ASN A 106 -14.03 18.45 -19.55
CA ASN A 106 -15.23 17.73 -19.97
C ASN A 106 -15.18 16.29 -19.45
N GLY A 107 -16.22 15.89 -18.73
CA GLY A 107 -16.39 14.54 -18.20
C GLY A 107 -17.07 13.61 -19.19
N TRP A 108 -17.12 12.32 -18.85
CA TRP A 108 -17.87 11.32 -19.64
C TRP A 108 -19.33 11.20 -19.19
N ILE A 109 -19.69 11.75 -18.03
CA ILE A 109 -21.07 11.81 -17.57
C ILE A 109 -21.77 13.00 -18.27
N PRO A 110 -22.87 12.77 -19.02
CA PRO A 110 -23.57 13.84 -19.73
C PRO A 110 -23.96 15.00 -18.82
N GLY A 111 -23.64 16.23 -19.25
CA GLY A 111 -23.93 17.45 -18.49
C GLY A 111 -23.08 17.66 -17.23
N ARG A 112 -22.01 16.88 -17.03
CA ARG A 112 -21.10 17.01 -15.88
C ARG A 112 -19.66 17.20 -16.32
N LYS A 113 -19.01 18.19 -15.71
CA LYS A 113 -17.56 18.35 -15.79
C LYS A 113 -16.87 17.37 -14.85
N VAL A 114 -15.55 17.26 -15.00
CA VAL A 114 -14.71 16.41 -14.17
C VAL A 114 -13.53 17.21 -13.61
N ASP A 115 -13.28 17.03 -12.32
CA ASP A 115 -12.11 17.56 -11.62
C ASP A 115 -10.87 16.69 -11.87
N ASN A 116 -10.05 17.12 -12.83
CA ASN A 116 -8.74 16.52 -13.15
C ASN A 116 -7.58 17.37 -12.61
N SER A 117 -7.81 18.21 -11.60
CA SER A 117 -6.79 19.13 -11.09
C SER A 117 -5.67 18.46 -10.27
N ASP A 118 -5.90 17.25 -9.74
CA ASP A 118 -4.85 16.42 -9.14
C ASP A 118 -3.98 15.78 -10.24
N GLN A 119 -2.75 16.27 -10.40
CA GLN A 119 -1.84 15.80 -11.45
C GLN A 119 -1.47 14.32 -11.33
N GLN A 120 -1.38 13.78 -10.10
CA GLN A 120 -1.00 12.39 -9.88
C GLN A 120 -2.11 11.44 -10.33
N TYR A 121 -3.35 11.71 -9.93
CA TYR A 121 -4.49 10.92 -10.37
C TYR A 121 -4.81 11.14 -11.85
N ALA A 122 -4.74 12.38 -12.34
CA ALA A 122 -4.93 12.67 -13.77
C ALA A 122 -3.92 11.91 -14.65
N GLY A 123 -2.65 11.83 -14.21
CA GLY A 123 -1.63 11.03 -14.88
C GLY A 123 -1.95 9.53 -14.90
N PHE A 124 -2.38 8.96 -13.77
CA PHE A 124 -2.84 7.56 -13.72
C PHE A 124 -4.06 7.31 -14.62
N ARG A 125 -5.08 8.18 -14.53
CA ARG A 125 -6.32 8.10 -15.28
C ARG A 125 -6.09 8.20 -16.78
N GLY A 126 -5.25 9.14 -17.23
CA GLY A 126 -4.90 9.31 -18.64
C GLY A 126 -4.14 8.11 -19.22
N ASN A 127 -3.32 7.43 -18.41
CA ASN A 127 -2.58 6.23 -18.82
C ASN A 127 -3.34 4.92 -18.55
N PHE A 128 -4.51 4.98 -17.93
CA PHE A 128 -5.26 3.80 -17.51
C PHE A 128 -5.56 2.82 -18.67
N PRO A 129 -5.93 3.26 -19.90
CA PRO A 129 -6.13 2.34 -21.02
C PRO A 129 -4.89 1.52 -21.36
N TYR A 130 -3.71 2.14 -21.42
CA TYR A 130 -2.43 1.45 -21.68
C TYR A 130 -2.11 0.45 -20.56
N LEU A 131 -2.37 0.83 -19.31
CA LEU A 131 -2.19 -0.06 -18.16
C LEU A 131 -3.13 -1.27 -18.23
N VAL A 132 -4.40 -1.09 -18.62
CA VAL A 132 -5.36 -2.20 -18.80
C VAL A 132 -4.92 -3.14 -19.93
N ILE A 133 -4.40 -2.60 -21.03
CA ILE A 133 -3.82 -3.43 -22.10
C ILE A 133 -2.70 -4.29 -21.53
N LEU A 134 -1.77 -3.71 -20.76
CA LEU A 134 -0.69 -4.46 -20.12
C LEU A 134 -1.17 -5.50 -19.10
N LEU A 135 -2.18 -5.15 -18.30
CA LEU A 135 -2.81 -6.05 -17.31
C LEU A 135 -3.35 -7.33 -17.96
N ILE A 136 -3.85 -7.23 -19.20
CA ILE A 136 -4.41 -8.36 -19.96
C ILE A 136 -3.31 -9.04 -20.78
N LEU A 137 -2.53 -8.27 -21.53
CA LEU A 137 -1.55 -8.78 -22.48
C LEU A 137 -0.41 -9.53 -21.79
N HIS A 138 0.12 -9.03 -20.67
CA HIS A 138 1.25 -9.66 -19.99
C HIS A 138 0.92 -11.10 -19.51
N PRO A 139 -0.18 -11.35 -18.75
CA PRO A 139 -0.56 -12.71 -18.39
C PRO A 139 -0.89 -13.61 -19.59
N LEU A 140 -1.48 -13.06 -20.66
CA LEU A 140 -1.77 -13.82 -21.89
C LEU A 140 -0.47 -14.24 -22.60
N LEU A 141 0.48 -13.31 -22.74
CA LEU A 141 1.80 -13.60 -23.31
C LEU A 141 2.54 -14.64 -22.48
N ARG A 142 2.49 -14.58 -21.14
CA ARG A 142 3.07 -15.63 -20.30
C ARG A 142 2.42 -16.98 -20.58
N ARG A 143 1.10 -17.06 -20.62
CA ARG A 143 0.38 -18.32 -20.88
C ARG A 143 0.71 -18.88 -22.26
N ALA A 144 0.80 -18.03 -23.28
CA ALA A 144 1.21 -18.44 -24.62
C ALA A 144 2.65 -18.98 -24.62
N TYR A 145 3.57 -18.27 -23.95
CA TYR A 145 4.97 -18.71 -23.79
C TYR A 145 5.06 -20.05 -23.05
N ASP A 146 4.37 -20.19 -21.91
CA ASP A 146 4.36 -21.42 -21.11
C ASP A 146 3.73 -22.60 -21.88
N SER A 147 2.72 -22.34 -22.71
CA SER A 147 2.12 -23.34 -23.59
C SER A 147 3.08 -23.78 -24.69
N PHE A 148 3.79 -22.83 -25.31
CA PHE A 148 4.77 -23.11 -26.36
C PHE A 148 5.93 -23.96 -25.83
N TRP A 149 6.47 -23.61 -24.67
CA TRP A 149 7.58 -24.34 -24.02
C TRP A 149 7.12 -25.57 -23.21
N ARG A 150 5.83 -25.91 -23.23
CA ARG A 150 5.24 -27.03 -22.46
C ARG A 150 5.63 -27.01 -20.99
N ALA A 151 5.67 -25.82 -20.39
CA ALA A 151 6.07 -25.60 -19.00
C ALA A 151 5.30 -26.51 -18.02
N GLY A 152 4.02 -26.78 -18.30
CA GLY A 152 3.18 -27.64 -17.46
C GLY A 152 3.69 -29.07 -17.30
N THR A 153 4.42 -29.60 -18.28
CA THR A 153 4.82 -31.02 -18.32
C THR A 153 5.93 -31.37 -17.33
N TYR A 154 6.83 -30.43 -17.03
CA TYR A 154 7.94 -30.60 -16.07
C TYR A 154 7.79 -29.76 -14.78
N THR A 155 6.86 -28.80 -14.74
CA THR A 155 6.61 -27.98 -13.53
C THR A 155 5.41 -28.46 -12.71
N GLN A 156 4.48 -29.24 -13.27
CA GLN A 156 3.40 -29.84 -12.50
C GLN A 156 3.79 -31.21 -11.98
N THR A 157 3.83 -31.33 -10.67
CA THR A 157 4.24 -32.55 -9.98
C THR A 157 3.07 -33.02 -9.13
N ARG A 158 2.50 -34.18 -9.49
CA ARG A 158 1.57 -34.90 -8.61
C ARG A 158 2.38 -35.88 -7.76
N PRO A 159 2.04 -36.09 -6.48
CA PRO A 159 2.62 -37.19 -5.71
C PRO A 159 2.30 -38.50 -6.45
N SER A 160 3.33 -39.34 -6.66
CA SER A 160 3.12 -40.65 -7.27
C SER A 160 2.39 -41.57 -6.28
N SER A 161 1.35 -42.26 -6.73
CA SER A 161 0.60 -43.21 -5.89
C SER A 161 1.37 -44.51 -5.60
N PHE A 162 2.52 -44.71 -6.23
CA PHE A 162 3.27 -45.97 -6.26
C PHE A 162 4.80 -45.81 -6.11
N GLY A 163 5.32 -44.61 -5.82
CA GLY A 163 6.77 -44.35 -5.68
C GLY A 163 7.20 -44.14 -4.23
N ALA A 164 8.49 -44.38 -3.94
CA ALA A 164 9.12 -44.09 -2.65
C ALA A 164 8.87 -42.62 -2.24
N GLU A 165 8.75 -42.35 -0.93
CA GLU A 165 8.49 -41.01 -0.38
C GLU A 165 9.40 -39.95 -1.04
N GLY A 166 8.80 -39.02 -1.80
CA GLY A 166 9.49 -37.91 -2.45
C GLY A 166 9.62 -37.99 -3.98
N GLN A 167 9.20 -39.09 -4.64
CA GLN A 167 9.17 -39.17 -6.10
C GLN A 167 7.83 -38.68 -6.70
N LEU A 168 7.93 -37.76 -7.65
CA LEU A 168 6.81 -37.18 -8.40
C LEU A 168 6.60 -37.96 -9.72
N THR A 169 5.43 -37.83 -10.35
CA THR A 169 5.01 -38.57 -11.57
C THR A 169 5.96 -38.50 -12.79
N GLN A 170 7.02 -37.69 -12.74
CA GLN A 170 8.04 -37.52 -13.78
C GLN A 170 9.47 -37.86 -13.29
N GLY A 171 9.63 -38.45 -12.10
CA GLY A 171 10.95 -38.85 -11.55
C GLY A 171 11.81 -37.69 -10.98
N LEU A 172 11.37 -36.43 -11.11
CA LEU A 172 12.03 -35.26 -10.52
C LEU A 172 11.81 -35.18 -9.00
N THR A 173 12.83 -34.76 -8.26
CA THR A 173 12.70 -34.36 -6.85
C THR A 173 11.92 -33.03 -6.73
N THR A 174 11.30 -32.79 -5.58
CA THR A 174 10.55 -31.56 -5.29
C THR A 174 11.39 -30.29 -5.46
N SER A 175 12.66 -30.34 -5.05
CA SER A 175 13.64 -29.24 -5.22
C SER A 175 13.98 -28.99 -6.69
N ALA A 176 14.13 -30.05 -7.49
CA ALA A 176 14.42 -29.92 -8.92
C ALA A 176 13.24 -29.30 -9.68
N ALA A 177 12.02 -29.72 -9.39
CA ALA A 177 10.80 -29.13 -9.98
C ALA A 177 10.64 -27.65 -9.62
N ALA A 178 10.94 -27.27 -8.37
CA ALA A 178 10.90 -25.88 -7.92
C ALA A 178 11.92 -25.00 -8.67
N LYS A 179 13.14 -25.50 -8.88
CA LYS A 179 14.18 -24.80 -9.66
C LYS A 179 13.80 -24.68 -11.14
N ALA A 180 13.26 -25.75 -11.74
CA ALA A 180 12.79 -25.73 -13.12
C ALA A 180 11.68 -24.69 -13.33
N ARG A 181 10.73 -24.60 -12.39
CA ARG A 181 9.67 -23.58 -12.43
C ARG A 181 10.25 -22.16 -12.30
N LEU A 182 11.16 -21.94 -11.36
CA LEU A 182 11.83 -20.64 -11.19
C LEU A 182 12.53 -20.20 -12.48
N GLN A 183 13.31 -21.09 -13.10
CA GLN A 183 14.00 -20.82 -14.37
C GLN A 183 13.02 -20.51 -15.50
N GLN A 184 11.96 -21.31 -15.63
CA GLN A 184 10.91 -21.11 -16.63
C GLN A 184 10.19 -19.76 -16.47
N ARG A 185 9.89 -19.34 -15.24
CA ARG A 185 9.29 -18.02 -15.03
C ARG A 185 10.26 -16.91 -15.43
N MET A 186 11.51 -17.01 -14.99
CA MET A 186 12.54 -16.02 -15.30
C MET A 186 12.84 -15.90 -16.80
N SER A 187 12.74 -16.99 -17.57
CA SER A 187 12.99 -16.97 -19.02
C SER A 187 11.93 -16.15 -19.79
N PHE A 188 10.74 -15.98 -19.22
CA PHE A 188 9.74 -15.02 -19.72
C PHE A 188 9.90 -13.63 -19.08
N ASP A 189 10.06 -13.58 -17.75
CA ASP A 189 10.07 -12.33 -16.98
C ASP A 189 11.19 -11.38 -17.41
N ILE A 190 12.39 -11.89 -17.66
CA ILE A 190 13.55 -11.05 -17.98
C ILE A 190 13.43 -10.39 -19.35
N PRO A 191 13.17 -11.12 -20.45
CA PRO A 191 12.94 -10.49 -21.76
C PRO A 191 11.76 -9.52 -21.75
N PHE A 192 10.64 -9.88 -21.11
CA PHE A 192 9.49 -8.98 -20.99
C PHE A 192 9.87 -7.71 -20.24
N SER A 193 10.57 -7.84 -19.10
CA SER A 193 11.01 -6.69 -18.30
C SER A 193 11.98 -5.80 -19.07
N ALA A 194 12.87 -6.37 -19.89
CA ALA A 194 13.76 -5.60 -20.76
C ALA A 194 12.95 -4.76 -21.76
N ILE A 195 12.03 -5.37 -22.51
CA ILE A 195 11.16 -4.63 -23.44
C ILE A 195 10.37 -3.54 -22.69
N PHE A 196 9.83 -3.89 -21.52
CA PHE A 196 9.03 -3.00 -20.70
C PHE A 196 9.82 -1.77 -20.23
N ILE A 197 11.03 -1.92 -19.69
CA ILE A 197 11.82 -0.77 -19.21
C ILE A 197 12.27 0.13 -20.36
N PHE A 198 12.59 -0.42 -21.54
CA PHE A 198 12.98 0.37 -22.70
C PHE A 198 11.77 1.10 -23.30
N ALA A 199 10.59 0.48 -23.34
CA ALA A 199 9.36 1.16 -23.73
C ALA A 199 9.00 2.30 -22.76
N LEU A 200 9.17 2.07 -21.46
CA LEU A 200 8.87 3.07 -20.44
C LEU A 200 9.89 4.23 -20.42
N HIS A 201 11.18 3.94 -20.46
CA HIS A 201 12.23 4.92 -20.14
C HIS A 201 13.18 5.23 -21.29
N GLY A 202 13.00 4.59 -22.46
CA GLY A 202 13.86 4.73 -23.61
C GLY A 202 15.33 4.50 -23.26
N PHE A 203 16.21 5.44 -23.65
CA PHE A 203 17.64 5.32 -23.34
C PHE A 203 17.95 5.40 -21.85
N SER A 204 17.11 6.03 -21.03
CA SER A 204 17.34 6.06 -19.58
C SER A 204 17.27 4.68 -18.93
N ALA A 205 16.75 3.66 -19.62
CA ALA A 205 16.86 2.26 -19.19
C ALA A 205 18.32 1.84 -18.94
N PHE A 206 19.30 2.34 -19.71
CA PHE A 206 20.71 2.04 -19.46
C PHE A 206 21.21 2.61 -18.12
N LYS A 207 20.73 3.79 -17.71
CA LYS A 207 21.06 4.38 -16.39
C LYS A 207 20.53 3.49 -15.28
N ILE A 208 19.28 3.05 -15.40
CA ILE A 208 18.64 2.10 -14.47
C ILE A 208 19.49 0.82 -14.37
N LEU A 209 19.77 0.17 -15.51
CA LEU A 209 20.53 -1.08 -15.55
C LEU A 209 21.94 -0.92 -14.95
N ALA A 210 22.59 0.22 -15.16
CA ALA A 210 23.89 0.52 -14.55
C ALA A 210 23.80 0.59 -13.02
N ILE A 211 22.79 1.28 -12.47
CA ILE A 211 22.55 1.35 -11.03
C ILE A 211 22.25 -0.04 -10.46
N LEU A 212 21.42 -0.83 -11.15
CA LEU A 212 21.12 -2.21 -10.76
C LEU A 212 22.39 -3.06 -10.72
N TYR A 213 23.24 -2.96 -11.74
CA TYR A 213 24.50 -3.71 -11.80
C TYR A 213 25.47 -3.27 -10.70
N MET A 214 25.62 -1.96 -10.46
CA MET A 214 26.47 -1.44 -9.39
C MET A 214 26.02 -1.94 -8.01
N ASN A 215 24.71 -1.92 -7.72
CA ASN A 215 24.17 -2.46 -6.48
C ASN A 215 24.42 -3.97 -6.33
N TYR A 216 24.25 -4.74 -7.42
CA TYR A 216 24.54 -6.18 -7.40
C TYR A 216 26.03 -6.46 -7.19
N ALA A 217 26.90 -5.73 -7.87
CA ALA A 217 28.35 -5.84 -7.70
C ALA A 217 28.76 -5.49 -6.26
N LEU A 218 28.16 -4.44 -5.68
CA LEU A 218 28.33 -4.08 -4.27
C LEU A 218 27.94 -5.24 -3.35
N ALA A 219 26.81 -5.90 -3.62
CA ALA A 219 26.37 -7.05 -2.84
C ALA A 219 27.31 -8.25 -2.90
N LYS A 220 27.85 -8.55 -4.09
CA LYS A 220 28.61 -9.78 -4.35
C LYS A 220 30.12 -9.63 -4.16
N LYS A 221 30.69 -8.43 -4.34
CA LYS A 221 32.14 -8.20 -4.31
C LYS A 221 32.65 -7.66 -2.98
N LEU A 222 31.83 -6.97 -2.18
CA LEU A 222 32.28 -6.42 -0.91
C LEU A 222 32.41 -7.48 0.18
N PRO A 223 33.37 -7.31 1.12
CA PRO A 223 33.44 -8.14 2.32
C PRO A 223 32.16 -8.02 3.16
N LYS A 224 31.68 -9.16 3.67
CA LYS A 224 30.43 -9.31 4.43
C LYS A 224 30.25 -8.27 5.55
N LYS A 225 31.32 -7.89 6.25
CA LYS A 225 31.27 -6.92 7.37
C LYS A 225 30.77 -5.54 6.93
N TYR A 226 31.12 -5.10 5.73
CA TYR A 226 30.79 -3.76 5.21
C TYR A 226 29.49 -3.73 4.41
N LEU A 227 28.98 -4.90 4.02
CA LEU A 227 27.83 -5.02 3.11
C LEU A 227 26.58 -4.26 3.58
N PRO A 228 26.12 -4.35 4.85
CA PRO A 228 24.94 -3.60 5.28
C PRO A 228 25.11 -2.08 5.18
N ALA A 229 26.25 -1.55 5.66
CA ALA A 229 26.53 -0.12 5.62
C ALA A 229 26.66 0.40 4.18
N ALA A 230 27.43 -0.32 3.34
CA ALA A 230 27.60 0.03 1.94
C ALA A 230 26.27 0.00 1.16
N THR A 231 25.38 -0.96 1.47
CA THR A 231 24.04 -1.04 0.88
C THR A 231 23.23 0.22 1.21
N TRP A 232 23.18 0.62 2.48
CA TRP A 232 22.44 1.80 2.89
C TRP A 232 23.02 3.09 2.33
N ILE A 233 24.35 3.26 2.40
CA ILE A 233 25.04 4.44 1.86
C ILE A 233 24.80 4.58 0.35
N PHE A 234 24.98 3.50 -0.41
CA PHE A 234 24.77 3.52 -1.85
C PHE A 234 23.31 3.85 -2.19
N ASN A 235 22.34 3.14 -1.60
CA ASN A 235 20.95 3.27 -1.97
C ASN A 235 20.33 4.61 -1.53
N VAL A 236 20.66 5.10 -0.34
CA VAL A 236 20.27 6.45 0.09
C VAL A 236 20.96 7.49 -0.77
N GLY A 237 22.26 7.32 -1.08
CA GLY A 237 22.99 8.18 -2.00
C GLY A 237 22.34 8.27 -3.38
N ILE A 238 21.82 7.16 -3.92
CA ILE A 238 21.08 7.14 -5.19
C ILE A 238 19.76 7.92 -5.09
N LEU A 239 19.02 7.84 -3.97
CA LEU A 239 17.81 8.66 -3.78
C LEU A 239 18.16 10.16 -3.91
N PHE A 240 19.18 10.62 -3.17
CA PHE A 240 19.65 12.01 -3.25
C PHE A 240 20.15 12.37 -4.63
N ALA A 241 20.97 11.52 -5.25
CA ALA A 241 21.53 11.78 -6.56
C ALA A 241 20.46 11.84 -7.66
N ASN A 242 19.41 11.00 -7.58
CA ASN A 242 18.29 11.02 -8.53
C ASN A 242 17.55 12.37 -8.48
N GLU A 243 17.27 12.89 -7.29
CA GLU A 243 16.59 14.17 -7.11
C GLU A 243 17.49 15.36 -7.50
N LEU A 244 18.72 15.42 -6.94
CA LEU A 244 19.64 16.54 -7.15
C LEU A 244 20.09 16.65 -8.61
N CYS A 245 20.29 15.52 -9.28
CA CYS A 245 20.71 15.49 -10.68
C CYS A 245 19.54 15.34 -11.67
N ARG A 246 18.28 15.32 -11.19
CA ARG A 246 17.05 15.14 -11.99
C ARG A 246 17.14 13.97 -12.99
N GLY A 247 17.51 12.78 -12.51
CA GLY A 247 17.58 11.57 -13.32
C GLY A 247 18.75 11.48 -14.32
N TYR A 248 19.82 12.25 -14.07
CA TYR A 248 21.10 12.24 -14.80
C TYR A 248 20.96 12.51 -16.31
N SER A 249 20.90 13.77 -16.74
CA SER A 249 20.87 14.12 -18.17
C SER A 249 22.13 13.61 -18.90
N TYR A 250 21.95 12.86 -19.99
CA TYR A 250 23.04 12.44 -20.86
C TYR A 250 23.79 13.64 -21.43
N GLY A 251 23.09 14.72 -21.79
CA GLY A 251 23.73 15.94 -22.27
C GLY A 251 24.74 16.51 -21.27
N LYS A 252 24.40 16.52 -19.98
CA LYS A 252 25.31 16.96 -18.91
C LYS A 252 26.47 15.98 -18.68
N ILE A 253 26.20 14.67 -18.71
CA ILE A 253 27.25 13.64 -18.55
C ILE A 253 28.28 13.77 -19.67
N VAL A 254 27.83 13.83 -20.92
CA VAL A 254 28.70 13.95 -22.09
C VAL A 254 29.51 15.24 -22.04
N ALA A 255 28.89 16.36 -21.69
CA ALA A 255 29.61 17.63 -21.58
C ALA A 255 30.67 17.64 -20.47
N PHE A 256 30.39 16.97 -19.34
CA PHE A 256 31.36 16.79 -18.27
C PHE A 256 32.56 15.95 -18.74
N LEU A 257 32.29 14.82 -19.42
CA LEU A 257 33.34 13.93 -19.92
C LEU A 257 34.19 14.57 -21.04
N LEU A 258 33.58 15.41 -21.87
CA LEU A 258 34.23 16.09 -23.01
C LEU A 258 34.70 17.50 -22.68
N ALA A 259 34.67 17.93 -21.41
CA ALA A 259 35.04 19.28 -20.96
C ALA A 259 34.45 20.42 -21.83
N SER A 260 33.19 20.27 -22.24
CA SER A 260 32.56 21.22 -23.17
C SER A 260 32.40 22.61 -22.53
N PRO A 261 32.64 23.71 -23.28
CA PRO A 261 32.53 25.05 -22.74
C PRO A 261 31.11 25.33 -22.25
N VAL A 262 31.00 25.82 -21.02
CA VAL A 262 29.74 26.23 -20.40
C VAL A 262 29.54 27.71 -20.71
N SER A 263 28.39 28.06 -21.30
CA SER A 263 28.03 29.47 -21.53
C SER A 263 27.97 30.24 -20.21
N GLU A 264 28.22 31.55 -20.21
CA GLU A 264 28.08 32.46 -19.05
C GLU A 264 26.73 32.33 -18.32
N LYS A 265 25.67 31.86 -19.00
CA LYS A 265 24.36 31.57 -18.39
C LYS A 265 24.25 30.17 -17.76
N GLY A 266 25.35 29.46 -17.56
CA GLY A 266 25.39 28.09 -17.02
C GLY A 266 24.78 27.03 -17.94
N ARG A 267 24.58 27.35 -19.22
CA ARG A 267 23.98 26.44 -20.21
C ARG A 267 25.09 25.73 -20.98
N VAL A 268 25.04 24.40 -20.96
CA VAL A 268 25.91 23.52 -21.71
C VAL A 268 25.55 23.59 -23.20
N ALA A 269 26.57 23.67 -24.08
CA ALA A 269 26.37 23.63 -25.53
C ALA A 269 25.69 22.31 -25.96
N TRP A 270 24.84 22.37 -26.98
CA TRP A 270 24.12 21.19 -27.45
C TRP A 270 25.10 20.11 -27.95
N ASN A 271 24.86 18.86 -27.54
CA ASN A 271 25.68 17.69 -27.86
C ASN A 271 24.79 16.46 -28.10
N PHE A 272 25.36 15.36 -28.59
CA PHE A 272 24.61 14.14 -28.89
C PHE A 272 23.89 13.53 -27.67
N GLY A 273 24.37 13.78 -26.44
CA GLY A 273 23.71 13.36 -25.21
C GLY A 273 22.32 14.00 -25.05
N HIS A 274 22.13 15.24 -25.50
CA HIS A 274 20.81 15.86 -25.54
C HIS A 274 19.86 15.17 -26.52
N THR A 275 20.36 14.56 -27.59
CA THR A 275 19.57 13.71 -28.48
C THR A 275 19.08 12.47 -27.74
N LEU A 276 19.94 11.81 -26.97
CA LEU A 276 19.55 10.63 -26.17
C LEU A 276 18.49 10.98 -25.12
N ASP A 277 18.61 12.14 -24.47
CA ASP A 277 17.63 12.63 -23.49
C ASP A 277 16.25 12.88 -24.11
N ARG A 278 16.14 13.12 -25.43
CA ARG A 278 14.83 13.25 -26.12
C ARG A 278 14.10 11.92 -26.26
N TYR A 279 14.82 10.80 -26.29
CA TYR A 279 14.25 9.46 -26.40
C TYR A 279 14.00 8.84 -25.01
N GLY A 280 13.16 9.50 -24.21
CA GLY A 280 12.85 9.12 -22.83
C GLY A 280 11.75 8.05 -22.65
N GLY A 281 11.17 7.52 -23.72
CA GLY A 281 10.06 6.55 -23.63
C GLY A 281 8.75 7.17 -23.14
N LEU A 282 7.80 6.31 -22.73
CA LEU A 282 6.46 6.73 -22.26
C LEU A 282 6.49 7.51 -20.94
N LEU A 283 7.45 7.22 -20.07
CA LEU A 283 7.67 7.82 -18.76
C LEU A 283 9.14 8.22 -18.62
N ALA A 284 9.51 9.36 -19.21
CA ALA A 284 10.89 9.86 -19.21
C ALA A 284 11.48 10.11 -17.81
N ARG A 285 10.64 10.45 -16.84
CA ARG A 285 11.02 10.67 -15.43
C ARG A 285 11.13 9.35 -14.64
N TRP A 286 12.10 8.54 -15.04
CA TRP A 286 12.39 7.26 -14.38
C TRP A 286 12.81 7.45 -12.91
N ASP A 287 13.45 8.57 -12.59
CA ASP A 287 13.99 8.95 -11.28
C ASP A 287 12.93 8.95 -10.17
N VAL A 288 11.70 9.36 -10.48
CA VAL A 288 10.59 9.45 -9.52
C VAL A 288 10.13 8.08 -9.05
N HIS A 289 9.96 7.16 -9.99
CA HIS A 289 9.46 5.81 -9.71
C HIS A 289 10.56 4.89 -9.16
N PHE A 290 11.82 5.25 -9.38
CA PHE A 290 12.96 4.47 -8.94
C PHE A 290 13.04 4.29 -7.41
N ASN A 291 12.37 5.14 -6.63
CA ASN A 291 12.28 5.00 -5.18
C ASN A 291 11.74 3.62 -4.77
N PHE A 292 10.78 3.04 -5.50
CA PHE A 292 10.32 1.66 -5.24
C PHE A 292 11.40 0.62 -5.53
N THR A 293 12.17 0.82 -6.61
CA THR A 293 13.29 -0.06 -6.98
C THR A 293 14.37 -0.04 -5.91
N VAL A 294 14.70 1.12 -5.33
CA VAL A 294 15.67 1.24 -4.22
C VAL A 294 15.32 0.33 -3.05
N LEU A 295 14.04 0.23 -2.68
CA LEU A 295 13.61 -0.70 -1.62
C LEU A 295 13.91 -2.16 -1.99
N ARG A 296 13.74 -2.53 -3.26
CA ARG A 296 14.10 -3.87 -3.75
C ARG A 296 15.61 -4.11 -3.71
N LEU A 297 16.41 -3.11 -4.08
CA LEU A 297 17.87 -3.19 -4.00
C LEU A 297 18.36 -3.49 -2.59
N ILE A 298 17.87 -2.71 -1.61
CA ILE A 298 18.16 -2.93 -0.19
C ILE A 298 17.68 -4.31 0.26
N SER A 299 16.47 -4.73 -0.15
CA SER A 299 15.93 -6.05 0.20
C SER A 299 16.86 -7.18 -0.24
N PHE A 300 17.30 -7.15 -1.51
CA PHE A 300 18.17 -8.17 -2.07
C PHE A 300 19.49 -8.26 -1.31
N ASN A 301 20.17 -7.12 -1.11
CA ASN A 301 21.48 -7.10 -0.46
C ASN A 301 21.40 -7.59 1.00
N LEU A 302 20.37 -7.18 1.76
CA LEU A 302 20.20 -7.59 3.15
C LEU A 302 19.74 -9.03 3.28
N ASP A 303 18.85 -9.51 2.41
CA ASP A 303 18.45 -10.93 2.37
C ASP A 303 19.65 -11.81 1.99
N TYR A 304 20.49 -11.38 1.04
CA TYR A 304 21.74 -12.05 0.72
C TYR A 304 22.70 -12.07 1.93
N TYR A 305 22.92 -10.92 2.57
CA TYR A 305 23.76 -10.83 3.78
C TYR A 305 23.31 -11.80 4.88
N TRP A 306 22.00 -11.90 5.14
CA TRP A 306 21.46 -12.84 6.11
C TRP A 306 21.56 -14.31 5.66
N SER A 307 21.48 -14.58 4.36
CA SER A 307 21.71 -15.93 3.82
C SER A 307 23.13 -16.43 4.11
N LEU A 308 24.13 -15.53 4.12
CA LEU A 308 25.52 -15.86 4.45
C LEU A 308 25.76 -16.16 5.94
N ASN A 309 24.77 -15.91 6.81
CA ASN A 309 24.80 -16.30 8.23
C ASN A 309 24.08 -17.62 8.47
N SER A 310 23.32 -18.11 7.50
CA SER A 310 22.61 -19.37 7.60
C SER A 310 23.58 -20.50 7.24
N GLY A 311 23.67 -21.53 8.09
CA GLY A 311 24.54 -22.68 7.82
C GLY A 311 24.24 -23.34 6.47
N THR A 312 25.13 -24.21 6.01
CA THR A 312 25.11 -24.84 4.67
C THR A 312 23.86 -25.65 4.35
N ASN A 313 23.22 -26.29 5.33
CA ASN A 313 22.00 -27.07 5.05
C ASN A 313 20.78 -26.15 4.95
N SER A 314 19.87 -26.49 4.04
CA SER A 314 18.62 -25.75 3.83
C SER A 314 17.86 -25.58 5.15
N PRO A 315 17.57 -24.34 5.57
CA PRO A 315 16.74 -24.09 6.74
C PRO A 315 15.35 -24.75 6.68
N LEU A 316 14.85 -25.05 5.47
CA LEU A 316 13.61 -25.80 5.24
C LEU A 316 13.75 -27.26 5.63
N GLU A 317 14.83 -27.91 5.20
CA GLU A 317 15.11 -29.34 5.49
C GLU A 317 15.33 -29.55 6.99
N LYS A 318 16.10 -28.65 7.63
CA LYS A 318 16.31 -28.68 9.08
C LYS A 318 15.01 -28.57 9.89
N LYS A 319 13.99 -27.90 9.34
CA LYS A 319 12.70 -27.68 10.01
C LYS A 319 11.58 -28.59 9.48
N GLN A 320 11.87 -29.47 8.52
CA GLN A 320 10.90 -30.37 7.87
C GLN A 320 9.61 -29.66 7.42
N LEU A 321 9.73 -28.44 6.88
CA LEU A 321 8.57 -27.65 6.45
C LEU A 321 8.18 -27.98 5.01
N ASP A 322 6.87 -28.11 4.73
CA ASP A 322 6.34 -28.21 3.35
C ASP A 322 6.54 -26.87 2.61
N PRO A 323 7.41 -26.81 1.58
CA PRO A 323 7.70 -25.58 0.86
C PRO A 323 6.50 -25.04 0.06
N THR A 324 5.51 -25.89 -0.25
CA THR A 324 4.27 -25.49 -0.93
C THR A 324 3.24 -24.87 0.00
N ASN A 325 3.43 -25.00 1.32
CA ASN A 325 2.48 -24.59 2.34
C ASN A 325 3.11 -23.70 3.42
N LEU A 326 4.08 -22.86 3.03
CA LEU A 326 4.80 -22.03 3.99
C LEU A 326 3.94 -20.85 4.50
N PRO A 327 3.98 -20.57 5.82
CA PRO A 327 3.43 -19.35 6.38
C PRO A 327 4.02 -18.10 5.74
N SER A 328 3.25 -17.01 5.64
CA SER A 328 3.70 -15.78 4.98
C SER A 328 4.93 -15.17 5.66
N ARG A 329 5.01 -15.21 7.00
CA ARG A 329 6.20 -14.72 7.73
C ARG A 329 7.42 -15.57 7.37
N THR A 330 7.26 -16.88 7.31
CA THR A 330 8.34 -17.81 6.97
C THR A 330 8.87 -17.53 5.56
N ARG A 331 8.00 -17.39 4.55
CA ARG A 331 8.42 -17.03 3.18
C ARG A 331 9.25 -15.75 3.10
N ILE A 332 8.91 -14.75 3.91
CA ILE A 332 9.64 -13.49 3.98
C ILE A 332 10.99 -13.67 4.69
N THR A 333 11.01 -14.39 5.82
CA THR A 333 12.18 -14.45 6.72
C THR A 333 13.20 -15.51 6.36
N LEU A 334 12.78 -16.61 5.74
CA LEU A 334 13.64 -17.73 5.49
C LEU A 334 14.57 -17.42 4.31
N PRO A 335 15.90 -17.48 4.51
CA PRO A 335 16.83 -17.25 3.42
C PRO A 335 16.84 -18.43 2.45
N HIS A 336 17.07 -18.12 1.18
CA HIS A 336 17.30 -19.13 0.15
C HIS A 336 18.76 -19.59 0.17
N SER A 337 19.09 -20.64 -0.59
CA SER A 337 20.50 -21.03 -0.77
C SER A 337 21.31 -19.88 -1.39
N PRO A 338 22.56 -19.65 -0.99
CA PRO A 338 23.41 -18.60 -1.57
C PRO A 338 23.52 -18.65 -3.12
N SER A 339 23.38 -19.83 -3.72
CA SER A 339 23.34 -20.05 -5.17
C SER A 339 22.11 -19.48 -5.87
N THR A 340 21.05 -19.13 -5.13
CA THR A 340 19.85 -18.44 -5.65
C THR A 340 20.07 -16.93 -5.76
N TYR A 341 21.01 -16.36 -5.01
CA TYR A 341 21.34 -14.93 -5.05
C TYR A 341 22.35 -14.64 -6.17
N THR A 342 21.88 -14.84 -7.40
CA THR A 342 22.60 -14.56 -8.66
C THR A 342 21.97 -13.40 -9.41
N PHE A 343 22.58 -12.97 -10.51
CA PHE A 343 22.19 -11.77 -11.24
C PHE A 343 20.81 -11.91 -11.91
N LEU A 344 20.44 -13.08 -12.45
CA LEU A 344 19.16 -13.25 -13.14
C LEU A 344 17.94 -13.19 -12.20
N PRO A 345 17.90 -13.91 -11.06
CA PRO A 345 16.83 -13.75 -10.07
C PRO A 345 16.76 -12.34 -9.51
N TYR A 346 17.92 -11.69 -9.30
CA TYR A 346 17.98 -10.29 -8.91
C TYR A 346 17.32 -9.38 -9.95
N LEU A 347 17.69 -9.51 -11.23
CA LEU A 347 17.15 -8.69 -12.31
C LEU A 347 15.63 -8.89 -12.45
N SER A 348 15.18 -10.15 -12.48
CA SER A 348 13.76 -10.52 -12.51
C SER A 348 12.98 -9.89 -11.35
N TYR A 349 13.52 -9.94 -10.13
CA TYR A 349 12.90 -9.33 -8.96
C TYR A 349 12.87 -7.80 -9.03
N THR A 350 13.99 -7.15 -9.36
CA THR A 350 14.07 -5.69 -9.37
C THR A 350 13.21 -5.07 -10.47
N LEU A 351 13.09 -5.74 -11.62
CA LEU A 351 12.37 -5.24 -12.78
C LEU A 351 11.00 -5.88 -12.99
N TYR A 352 10.50 -6.65 -12.01
CA TYR A 352 9.19 -7.30 -12.11
C TYR A 352 8.09 -6.31 -12.47
N ALA A 353 7.67 -6.36 -13.73
CA ALA A 353 6.84 -5.35 -14.40
C ALA A 353 5.56 -5.02 -13.64
N PRO A 354 4.76 -5.99 -13.16
CA PRO A 354 3.50 -5.72 -12.47
C PRO A 354 3.61 -4.83 -11.23
N LEU A 355 4.78 -4.75 -10.59
CA LEU A 355 4.98 -3.97 -9.37
C LEU A 355 6.07 -2.89 -9.53
N TYR A 356 6.60 -2.68 -10.74
CA TYR A 356 7.77 -1.82 -10.98
C TYR A 356 7.46 -0.32 -10.81
N LEU A 357 6.36 0.17 -11.41
CA LEU A 357 6.01 1.61 -11.39
C LEU A 357 5.43 2.06 -10.06
N ALA A 358 4.52 1.25 -9.52
CA ALA A 358 3.90 1.41 -8.21
C ALA A 358 3.30 0.06 -7.79
N GLY A 359 2.85 -0.02 -6.55
CA GLY A 359 2.17 -1.20 -6.03
C GLY A 359 2.75 -1.64 -4.69
N PRO A 360 2.28 -2.79 -4.18
CA PRO A 360 2.84 -3.34 -2.96
C PRO A 360 4.30 -3.74 -3.12
N ILE A 361 5.07 -3.48 -2.07
CA ILE A 361 6.45 -3.89 -1.93
C ILE A 361 6.48 -5.35 -1.50
N ILE A 362 7.11 -6.19 -2.32
CA ILE A 362 7.42 -7.58 -2.02
C ILE A 362 8.91 -7.70 -1.75
N THR A 363 9.31 -8.57 -0.82
CA THR A 363 10.72 -8.83 -0.51
C THR A 363 11.32 -9.86 -1.47
N PHE A 364 12.65 -9.91 -1.59
CA PHE A 364 13.31 -10.85 -2.50
C PHE A 364 12.98 -12.30 -2.14
N ASN A 365 13.10 -12.66 -0.85
CA ASN A 365 12.82 -14.03 -0.41
C ASN A 365 11.38 -14.46 -0.68
N ASP A 366 10.40 -13.57 -0.47
CA ASP A 366 8.99 -13.88 -0.72
C ASP A 366 8.70 -14.00 -2.22
N TYR A 367 9.29 -13.12 -3.04
CA TYR A 367 9.18 -13.20 -4.50
C TYR A 367 9.71 -14.55 -5.02
N ILE A 368 10.95 -14.91 -4.68
CA ILE A 368 11.56 -16.17 -5.12
C ILE A 368 10.78 -17.39 -4.64
N SER A 369 10.30 -17.38 -3.38
CA SER A 369 9.46 -18.45 -2.85
C SER A 369 8.20 -18.67 -3.70
N GLN A 370 7.56 -17.59 -4.16
CA GLN A 370 6.36 -17.66 -5.00
C GLN A 370 6.65 -18.07 -6.46
N LEU A 371 7.84 -17.73 -6.99
CA LEU A 371 8.26 -18.20 -8.31
C LEU A 371 8.53 -19.71 -8.31
N GLN A 372 9.13 -20.23 -7.24
CA GLN A 372 9.38 -21.65 -7.02
C GLN A 372 8.09 -22.43 -6.73
N HIS A 373 7.20 -21.86 -5.91
CA HIS A 373 5.97 -22.51 -5.45
C HIS A 373 4.78 -21.54 -5.56
N PRO A 374 3.79 -21.84 -6.44
CA PRO A 374 2.60 -21.01 -6.56
C PRO A 374 1.88 -20.81 -5.22
N PRO A 375 1.42 -19.59 -4.88
CA PRO A 375 0.72 -19.35 -3.63
C PRO A 375 -0.66 -20.02 -3.62
N LEU A 376 -0.93 -20.87 -2.62
CA LEU A 376 -2.23 -21.53 -2.40
C LEU A 376 -3.38 -20.54 -2.15
N THR A 377 -3.05 -19.31 -1.73
CA THR A 377 -4.01 -18.26 -1.41
C THR A 377 -4.62 -17.61 -2.65
N LEU A 378 -4.04 -17.79 -3.84
CA LEU A 378 -4.57 -17.22 -5.08
C LEU A 378 -5.45 -18.22 -5.81
N THR A 379 -6.72 -17.87 -5.98
CA THR A 379 -7.68 -18.60 -6.80
C THR A 379 -8.28 -17.65 -7.83
N THR A 380 -8.67 -18.17 -9.00
CA THR A 380 -9.32 -17.38 -10.05
C THR A 380 -10.54 -16.63 -9.50
N LYS A 381 -11.35 -17.29 -8.66
CA LYS A 381 -12.52 -16.67 -8.01
C LYS A 381 -12.11 -15.47 -7.14
N ARG A 382 -11.08 -15.60 -6.30
CA ARG A 382 -10.58 -14.49 -5.46
C ARG A 382 -10.06 -13.34 -6.32
N THR A 383 -9.28 -13.63 -7.36
CA THR A 383 -8.73 -12.60 -8.26
C THR A 383 -9.84 -11.84 -8.99
N LEU A 384 -10.89 -12.52 -9.47
CA LEU A 384 -12.04 -11.88 -10.11
C LEU A 384 -12.85 -11.02 -9.13
N LEU A 385 -13.10 -11.49 -7.91
CA LEU A 385 -13.77 -10.69 -6.89
C LEU A 385 -12.94 -9.46 -6.49
N TYR A 386 -11.61 -9.61 -6.39
CA TYR A 386 -10.72 -8.48 -6.15
C TYR A 386 -10.73 -7.48 -7.32
N ALA A 387 -10.77 -7.95 -8.57
CA ALA A 387 -10.91 -7.11 -9.76
C ALA A 387 -12.24 -6.32 -9.76
N LEU A 388 -13.35 -6.98 -9.41
CA LEU A 388 -14.65 -6.32 -9.28
C LEU A 388 -14.62 -5.26 -8.17
N ARG A 389 -13.97 -5.54 -7.03
CA ARG A 389 -13.81 -4.56 -5.95
C ARG A 389 -12.98 -3.36 -6.39
N PHE A 390 -11.91 -3.59 -7.14
CA PHE A 390 -11.12 -2.52 -7.76
C PHE A 390 -11.97 -1.66 -8.69
N LEU A 391 -12.78 -2.27 -9.56
CA LEU A 391 -13.70 -1.56 -10.45
C LEU A 391 -14.70 -0.70 -9.68
N VAL A 392 -15.29 -1.21 -8.61
CA VAL A 392 -16.19 -0.43 -7.73
C VAL A 392 -15.46 0.77 -7.13
N CYS A 393 -14.23 0.61 -6.65
CA CYS A 393 -13.42 1.73 -6.15
C CYS A 393 -13.11 2.75 -7.25
N LEU A 394 -12.80 2.30 -8.47
CA LEU A 394 -12.51 3.16 -9.61
C LEU A 394 -13.74 3.98 -9.99
N LEU A 395 -14.91 3.33 -10.11
CA LEU A 395 -16.18 4.00 -10.38
C LEU A 395 -16.56 4.97 -9.26
N THR A 396 -16.27 4.64 -7.99
CA THR A 396 -16.48 5.55 -6.86
C THR A 396 -15.65 6.81 -7.03
N MET A 397 -14.37 6.68 -7.39
CA MET A 397 -13.51 7.83 -7.66
C MET A 397 -14.02 8.64 -8.84
N GLU A 398 -14.36 8.00 -9.97
CA GLU A 398 -14.89 8.67 -11.16
C GLU A 398 -16.18 9.43 -10.84
N ILE A 399 -17.16 8.82 -10.16
CA ILE A 399 -18.38 9.50 -9.75
C ILE A 399 -18.04 10.68 -8.82
N MET A 400 -17.15 10.47 -7.84
CA MET A 400 -16.80 11.53 -6.90
C MET A 400 -16.24 12.76 -7.62
N ILE A 401 -15.30 12.61 -8.55
CA ILE A 401 -14.67 13.74 -9.26
C ILE A 401 -15.59 14.44 -10.29
N HIS A 402 -16.74 13.86 -10.64
CA HIS A 402 -17.75 14.49 -11.49
C HIS A 402 -18.80 15.29 -10.70
N TYR A 403 -18.90 15.05 -9.38
CA TYR A 403 -19.94 15.65 -8.53
C TYR A 403 -19.37 16.52 -7.42
N LEU A 404 -18.17 16.20 -6.95
CA LEU A 404 -17.48 16.87 -5.85
C LEU A 404 -16.15 17.38 -6.41
N TYR A 405 -15.91 18.69 -6.37
CA TYR A 405 -14.71 19.33 -6.91
C TYR A 405 -13.76 19.87 -5.82
N PRO A 406 -13.47 19.12 -4.73
CA PRO A 406 -12.68 19.66 -3.63
C PRO A 406 -11.27 20.05 -4.09
N VAL A 407 -10.63 19.28 -4.97
CA VAL A 407 -9.24 19.54 -5.40
C VAL A 407 -9.17 20.82 -6.23
N ALA A 408 -10.08 20.99 -7.20
CA ALA A 408 -10.14 22.20 -8.01
C ALA A 408 -10.41 23.45 -7.14
N ILE A 409 -11.30 23.33 -6.15
CA ILE A 409 -11.58 24.41 -5.19
C ILE A 409 -10.31 24.75 -4.38
N PHE A 410 -9.59 23.75 -3.87
CA PHE A 410 -8.32 23.96 -3.15
C PHE A 410 -7.24 24.62 -4.03
N HIS A 411 -7.11 24.19 -5.28
CA HIS A 411 -6.17 24.76 -6.23
C HIS A 411 -6.50 26.22 -6.60
N ALA A 412 -7.79 26.56 -6.69
CA ALA A 412 -8.21 27.92 -6.98
C ALA A 412 -8.00 28.92 -5.84
N ARG A 413 -7.79 28.43 -4.60
CA ARG A 413 -7.61 29.23 -3.38
C ARG A 413 -8.61 30.40 -3.29
N PRO A 414 -9.93 30.11 -3.30
CA PRO A 414 -10.94 31.14 -3.14
C PRO A 414 -10.84 31.80 -1.75
N ASN A 415 -11.56 32.91 -1.55
CA ASN A 415 -11.66 33.48 -0.22
C ASN A 415 -12.40 32.49 0.71
N TRP A 416 -11.68 31.92 1.69
CA TRP A 416 -12.20 30.91 2.59
C TRP A 416 -13.33 31.42 3.48
N SER A 417 -13.42 32.72 3.75
CA SER A 417 -14.48 33.32 4.57
C SER A 417 -15.87 33.24 3.92
N THR A 418 -15.94 32.94 2.62
CA THR A 418 -17.21 32.74 1.90
C THR A 418 -17.85 31.37 2.18
N TYR A 419 -17.12 30.45 2.82
CA TYR A 419 -17.63 29.14 3.20
C TYR A 419 -17.96 29.12 4.69
N THR A 420 -19.07 28.47 5.03
CA THR A 420 -19.37 28.16 6.42
C THR A 420 -18.34 27.18 7.00
N PRO A 421 -18.12 27.15 8.33
CA PRO A 421 -17.23 26.18 8.96
C PRO A 421 -17.55 24.73 8.60
N PHE A 422 -18.84 24.40 8.46
CA PHE A 422 -19.29 23.09 8.00
C PHE A 422 -18.86 22.81 6.56
N GLN A 423 -19.14 23.70 5.61
CA GLN A 423 -18.75 23.52 4.21
C GLN A 423 -17.24 23.38 4.05
N LEU A 424 -16.46 24.22 4.73
CA LEU A 424 -15.00 24.20 4.68
C LEU A 424 -14.45 22.87 5.23
N SER A 425 -15.01 22.40 6.35
CA SER A 425 -14.64 21.11 6.94
C SER A 425 -15.00 19.93 6.03
N MET A 426 -16.16 19.98 5.37
CA MET A 426 -16.57 18.92 4.44
C MET A 426 -15.71 18.91 3.18
N LEU A 427 -15.40 20.08 2.61
CA LEU A 427 -14.44 20.20 1.51
C LEU A 427 -13.09 19.57 1.87
N ALA A 428 -12.56 19.91 3.03
CA ALA A 428 -11.30 19.36 3.52
C ALA A 428 -11.38 17.83 3.71
N TYR A 429 -12.45 17.33 4.32
CA TYR A 429 -12.67 15.89 4.51
C TYR A 429 -12.76 15.12 3.17
N PHE A 430 -13.49 15.64 2.17
CA PHE A 430 -13.58 15.01 0.86
C PHE A 430 -12.28 15.13 0.05
N ASN A 431 -11.47 16.16 0.26
CA ASN A 431 -10.12 16.21 -0.29
C ASN A 431 -9.24 15.10 0.30
N LEU A 432 -9.31 14.84 1.61
CA LEU A 432 -8.61 13.70 2.22
C LEU A 432 -9.12 12.37 1.65
N LYS A 433 -10.42 12.23 1.36
CA LYS A 433 -10.98 11.05 0.69
C LYS A 433 -10.44 10.89 -0.73
N HIS A 434 -10.31 11.97 -1.48
CA HIS A 434 -9.67 11.99 -2.78
C HIS A 434 -8.21 11.53 -2.69
N ILE A 435 -7.45 12.02 -1.71
CA ILE A 435 -6.07 11.59 -1.46
C ILE A 435 -5.98 10.10 -1.14
N TRP A 436 -6.90 9.57 -0.33
CA TRP A 436 -6.94 8.14 -0.05
C TRP A 436 -7.24 7.32 -1.32
N LEU A 437 -8.24 7.72 -2.13
CA LEU A 437 -8.61 7.03 -3.37
C LEU A 437 -7.51 7.10 -4.44
N LYS A 438 -6.85 8.25 -4.63
CA LYS A 438 -5.79 8.39 -5.65
C LYS A 438 -4.58 7.50 -5.37
N LEU A 439 -4.32 7.16 -4.11
CA LEU A 439 -3.25 6.21 -3.74
C LEU A 439 -3.75 4.77 -3.76
N LEU A 440 -4.99 4.54 -3.32
CA LEU A 440 -5.64 3.23 -3.34
C LEU A 440 -5.65 2.62 -4.74
N LEU A 441 -6.06 3.38 -5.75
CA LEU A 441 -6.34 2.85 -7.08
C LEU A 441 -5.09 2.31 -7.80
N PRO A 442 -3.98 3.07 -7.93
CA PRO A 442 -2.75 2.53 -8.50
C PRO A 442 -2.25 1.31 -7.73
N TRP A 443 -2.22 1.36 -6.39
CA TRP A 443 -1.73 0.23 -5.60
C TRP A 443 -2.58 -1.04 -5.76
N ARG A 444 -3.91 -0.88 -5.80
CA ARG A 444 -4.81 -2.00 -6.07
C ARG A 444 -4.64 -2.55 -7.47
N PHE A 445 -4.47 -1.67 -8.46
CA PHE A 445 -4.30 -2.04 -9.86
C PHE A 445 -3.03 -2.88 -10.06
N PHE A 446 -1.88 -2.40 -9.58
CA PHE A 446 -0.60 -3.12 -9.72
C PHE A 446 -0.59 -4.43 -8.90
N ARG A 447 -1.27 -4.46 -7.75
CA ARG A 447 -1.52 -5.72 -7.03
C ARG A 447 -2.38 -6.69 -7.85
N LEU A 448 -3.46 -6.22 -8.48
CA LEU A 448 -4.31 -7.04 -9.34
C LEU A 448 -3.50 -7.61 -10.51
N TRP A 449 -2.61 -6.81 -11.10
CA TRP A 449 -1.71 -7.27 -12.15
C TRP A 449 -0.79 -8.41 -11.68
N ALA A 450 -0.16 -8.25 -10.51
CA ALA A 450 0.64 -9.31 -9.91
C ALA A 450 -0.20 -10.58 -9.63
N MET A 451 -1.45 -10.43 -9.17
CA MET A 451 -2.34 -11.58 -8.92
C MET A 451 -2.71 -12.35 -10.19
N PHE A 452 -2.97 -11.66 -11.31
CA PHE A 452 -3.17 -12.33 -12.60
C PHE A 452 -1.92 -13.07 -13.08
N ASP A 453 -0.75 -12.58 -12.68
CA ASP A 453 0.54 -13.23 -12.91
C ASP A 453 0.93 -14.24 -11.80
N THR A 454 0.01 -14.60 -10.91
CA THR A 454 0.19 -15.60 -9.83
C THR A 454 1.18 -15.22 -8.72
N ILE A 455 1.40 -13.92 -8.49
CA ILE A 455 2.14 -13.38 -7.35
C ILE A 455 1.16 -12.69 -6.38
N ASP A 456 1.10 -13.19 -5.14
CA ASP A 456 0.27 -12.61 -4.07
C ASP A 456 1.10 -11.56 -3.33
N ALA A 457 1.00 -10.30 -3.75
CA ALA A 457 1.58 -9.18 -3.03
C ALA A 457 0.66 -8.70 -1.88
N PRO A 458 1.16 -8.08 -0.80
CA PRO A 458 0.32 -7.60 0.31
C PRO A 458 -0.67 -6.50 -0.09
N GLU A 459 -1.86 -6.44 0.51
CA GLU A 459 -2.75 -5.27 0.33
C GLU A 459 -2.18 -4.04 1.03
N ASN A 460 -2.14 -2.89 0.34
CA ASN A 460 -1.58 -1.64 0.87
C ASN A 460 -2.54 -0.79 1.69
N MET A 461 -3.84 -0.78 1.35
CA MET A 461 -4.85 0.00 2.06
C MET A 461 -5.89 -0.95 2.64
N VAL A 462 -5.71 -1.26 3.92
CA VAL A 462 -6.56 -2.25 4.60
C VAL A 462 -7.96 -1.69 4.86
N ARG A 463 -8.02 -0.41 5.23
CA ARG A 463 -9.26 0.27 5.63
C ARG A 463 -9.38 1.62 4.98
N CYS A 464 -10.61 2.10 4.88
CA CYS A 464 -10.85 3.49 4.51
C CYS A 464 -10.30 4.41 5.61
N MET A 465 -9.81 5.61 5.24
CA MET A 465 -9.33 6.60 6.22
C MET A 465 -10.33 6.87 7.37
N SER A 466 -11.64 6.79 7.11
CA SER A 466 -12.69 7.01 8.12
C SER A 466 -13.08 5.77 8.93
N ASP A 467 -12.46 4.62 8.65
CA ASP A 467 -12.55 3.40 9.48
C ASP A 467 -11.22 3.22 10.25
N ASN A 468 -10.70 4.30 10.81
CA ASN A 468 -9.53 4.31 11.69
C ASN A 468 -9.73 5.31 12.83
N PHE A 469 -9.69 4.80 14.06
CA PHE A 469 -9.81 5.59 15.30
C PHE A 469 -8.50 5.68 16.11
N SER A 470 -7.44 5.00 15.64
CA SER A 470 -6.12 4.95 16.28
C SER A 470 -5.08 5.33 15.23
N VAL A 471 -4.18 6.24 15.59
CA VAL A 471 -3.12 6.73 14.71
C VAL A 471 -2.11 5.62 14.45
N MET A 472 -1.75 4.86 15.48
CA MET A 472 -0.88 3.69 15.34
C MET A 472 -1.44 2.65 14.36
N ARG A 473 -2.73 2.32 14.49
CA ARG A 473 -3.39 1.35 13.59
C ARG A 473 -3.53 1.90 12.17
N PHE A 474 -3.82 3.20 12.04
CA PHE A 474 -3.87 3.89 10.75
C PHE A 474 -2.56 3.72 10.00
N TRP A 475 -1.41 4.04 10.61
CA TRP A 475 -0.09 3.94 9.97
C TRP A 475 0.34 2.50 9.64
N ARG A 476 -0.11 1.52 10.42
CA ARG A 476 0.17 0.11 10.12
C ARG A 476 -0.73 -0.45 9.01
N GLY A 477 -1.92 0.12 8.83
CA GLY A 477 -2.88 -0.22 7.78
C GLY A 477 -2.76 0.60 6.49
N TRP A 478 -2.08 1.75 6.55
CA TRP A 478 -1.76 2.61 5.40
C TRP A 478 -0.42 2.22 4.78
N HIS A 479 -0.39 2.08 3.46
CA HIS A 479 0.79 1.60 2.73
C HIS A 479 1.45 0.37 3.39
N ARG A 480 0.63 -0.60 3.79
CA ARG A 480 1.02 -1.71 4.67
C ARG A 480 2.26 -2.49 4.20
N SER A 481 2.46 -2.68 2.88
CA SER A 481 3.65 -3.37 2.39
C SER A 481 4.94 -2.61 2.74
N PHE A 482 4.89 -1.27 2.67
CA PHE A 482 6.02 -0.41 3.01
C PHE A 482 6.29 -0.43 4.52
N ASN A 483 5.25 -0.36 5.34
CA ASN A 483 5.39 -0.52 6.79
C ASN A 483 5.98 -1.90 7.16
N ALA A 484 5.52 -2.98 6.52
CA ALA A 484 6.10 -4.31 6.74
C ALA A 484 7.59 -4.38 6.29
N TRP A 485 7.92 -3.69 5.21
CA TRP A 485 9.28 -3.56 4.69
C TRP A 485 10.19 -2.79 5.66
N THR A 486 9.77 -1.62 6.13
CA THR A 486 10.55 -0.78 7.07
C THR A 486 10.73 -1.50 8.40
N LEU A 487 9.71 -2.22 8.88
CA LEU A 487 9.83 -3.06 10.07
C LEU A 487 10.94 -4.12 9.90
N ARG A 488 10.99 -4.79 8.75
CA ARG A 488 11.97 -5.87 8.48
C ARG A 488 13.39 -5.35 8.27
N TYR A 489 13.57 -4.31 7.47
CA TYR A 489 14.91 -3.90 7.01
C TYR A 489 15.49 -2.71 7.79
N VAL A 490 14.68 -1.98 8.55
CA VAL A 490 15.12 -0.83 9.36
C VAL A 490 14.90 -1.09 10.85
N TYR A 491 13.65 -1.25 11.28
CA TYR A 491 13.30 -1.30 12.71
C TYR A 491 13.91 -2.50 13.44
N VAL A 492 13.72 -3.72 12.92
CA VAL A 492 14.23 -4.95 13.55
C VAL A 492 15.76 -4.97 13.61
N PRO A 493 16.52 -4.63 12.53
CA PRO A 493 17.97 -4.53 12.58
C PRO A 493 18.52 -3.52 13.59
N LEU A 494 17.80 -2.42 13.87
CA LEU A 494 18.19 -1.44 14.90
C LEU A 494 17.99 -1.93 16.35
N GLY A 495 17.46 -3.14 16.53
CA GLY A 495 17.15 -3.75 17.83
C GLY A 495 15.65 -3.83 18.13
N GLY A 496 14.81 -3.31 17.24
CA GLY A 496 13.36 -3.32 17.38
C GLY A 496 12.90 -2.67 18.69
N SER A 497 12.09 -3.39 19.46
CA SER A 497 11.59 -2.93 20.76
C SER A 497 12.48 -3.30 21.95
N ARG A 498 13.72 -3.78 21.70
CA ARG A 498 14.68 -4.16 22.74
C ARG A 498 15.58 -2.97 23.11
N GLY A 499 16.02 -2.90 24.38
CA GLY A 499 17.02 -1.93 24.82
C GLY A 499 16.48 -0.61 25.42
N GLY A 500 15.30 -0.65 26.05
CA GLY A 500 14.76 0.48 26.83
C GLY A 500 13.96 1.51 26.01
N LYS A 501 13.16 2.35 26.70
CA LYS A 501 12.22 3.30 26.07
C LYS A 501 12.90 4.29 25.12
N VAL A 502 14.06 4.83 25.51
CA VAL A 502 14.81 5.82 24.71
C VAL A 502 15.24 5.24 23.36
N ARG A 503 15.78 4.01 23.34
CA ARG A 503 16.18 3.33 22.10
C ARG A 503 15.00 3.03 21.21
N VAL A 504 13.85 2.67 21.79
CA VAL A 504 12.62 2.46 21.02
C VAL A 504 12.16 3.75 20.34
N VAL A 505 12.17 4.88 21.04
CA VAL A 505 11.84 6.20 20.46
C VAL A 505 12.83 6.58 19.37
N ALA A 506 14.14 6.40 19.59
CA ALA A 506 15.16 6.65 18.57
C ALA A 506 14.96 5.77 17.32
N ASN A 507 14.62 4.49 17.50
CA ASN A 507 14.32 3.57 16.39
C ASN A 507 13.09 4.05 15.59
N TYR A 508 12.04 4.53 16.25
CA TYR A 508 10.89 5.12 15.57
C TYR A 508 11.27 6.38 14.79
N LEU A 509 12.01 7.31 15.40
CA LEU A 509 12.48 8.53 14.73
C LEU A 509 13.31 8.22 13.49
N LEU A 510 14.22 7.24 13.56
CA LEU A 510 15.01 6.81 12.39
C LEU A 510 14.13 6.20 11.28
N VAL A 511 13.15 5.37 11.64
CA VAL A 511 12.20 4.80 10.67
C VAL A 511 11.40 5.90 9.97
N PHE A 512 10.82 6.85 10.71
CA PHE A 512 10.06 7.96 10.14
C PHE A 512 10.93 8.92 9.33
N THR A 513 12.19 9.12 9.74
CA THR A 513 13.17 9.90 8.95
C THR A 513 13.44 9.24 7.61
N PHE A 514 13.67 7.92 7.58
CA PHE A 514 13.83 7.20 6.32
C PHE A 514 12.57 7.28 5.44
N ILE A 515 11.38 7.10 6.03
CA ILE A 515 10.10 7.23 5.32
C ILE A 515 9.98 8.62 4.66
N ALA A 516 10.31 9.69 5.39
CA ALA A 516 10.28 11.05 4.87
C ALA A 516 11.27 11.25 3.71
N ILE A 517 12.53 10.83 3.88
CA ILE A 517 13.57 10.90 2.83
C ILE A 517 13.15 10.12 1.58
N TRP A 518 12.53 8.95 1.75
CA TRP A 518 12.06 8.13 0.64
C TRP A 518 10.90 8.77 -0.14
N HIS A 519 10.05 9.54 0.54
CA HIS A 519 8.92 10.24 -0.08
C HIS A 519 9.31 11.54 -0.78
N ASP A 520 10.10 12.39 -0.11
CA ASP A 520 10.52 13.67 -0.65
C ASP A 520 11.77 14.18 0.06
N ILE A 521 12.78 14.49 -0.74
CA ILE A 521 14.09 14.95 -0.29
C ILE A 521 14.07 16.46 0.00
N GLN A 522 13.07 17.21 -0.47
CA GLN A 522 12.95 18.66 -0.24
C GLN A 522 12.59 19.02 1.21
N LEU A 523 12.62 18.06 2.14
CA LEU A 523 12.44 18.19 3.60
C LEU A 523 11.09 18.78 4.07
N ARG A 524 10.21 19.21 3.15
CA ARG A 524 8.85 19.68 3.47
C ARG A 524 8.02 18.58 4.14
N LEU A 525 8.12 17.36 3.62
CA LEU A 525 7.50 16.17 4.19
C LEU A 525 8.20 15.66 5.46
N LEU A 526 9.46 16.04 5.72
CA LEU A 526 10.17 15.69 6.94
C LEU A 526 9.57 16.40 8.15
N MET A 527 9.35 17.72 8.05
CA MET A 527 8.69 18.50 9.11
C MET A 527 7.28 17.96 9.41
N TRP A 528 6.53 17.60 8.36
CA TRP A 528 5.23 16.96 8.52
C TRP A 528 5.34 15.58 9.21
N GLY A 529 6.30 14.74 8.81
CA GLY A 529 6.51 13.43 9.43
C GLY A 529 6.88 13.51 10.91
N TRP A 530 7.62 14.55 11.32
CA TRP A 530 7.94 14.81 12.72
C TRP A 530 6.70 15.26 13.50
N LEU A 531 5.87 16.13 12.92
CA LEU A 531 4.60 16.55 13.50
C LEU A 531 3.67 15.34 13.74
N VAL A 532 3.58 14.43 12.77
CA VAL A 532 2.84 13.17 12.90
C VAL A 532 3.38 12.31 14.05
N THR A 533 4.70 12.27 14.24
CA THR A 533 5.32 11.50 15.34
C THR A 533 4.94 12.09 16.71
N VAL A 534 4.82 13.42 16.81
CA VAL A 534 4.28 14.09 18.00
C VAL A 534 2.81 13.71 18.23
N PHE A 535 2.00 13.60 17.18
CA PHE A 535 0.58 13.20 17.30
C PHE A 535 0.36 11.76 17.74
N VAL A 536 1.38 10.91 17.70
CA VAL A 536 1.30 9.55 18.28
C VAL A 536 1.50 9.57 19.80
N LEU A 537 2.11 10.62 20.37
CA LEU A 537 2.41 10.70 21.80
C LEU A 537 1.14 10.77 22.67
N PRO A 538 0.10 11.57 22.35
CA PRO A 538 -1.15 11.55 23.11
C PRO A 538 -1.77 10.15 23.19
N GLU A 539 -1.81 9.41 22.09
CA GLU A 539 -2.30 8.01 22.08
C GLU A 539 -1.49 7.13 23.05
N LEU A 540 -0.16 7.24 23.04
CA LEU A 540 0.72 6.48 23.93
C LEU A 540 0.56 6.87 25.41
N LEU A 541 0.43 8.16 25.70
CA LEU A 541 0.20 8.67 27.05
C LEU A 541 -1.18 8.27 27.57
N ALA A 542 -2.22 8.34 26.73
CA ALA A 542 -3.56 7.91 27.09
C ALA A 542 -3.62 6.42 27.47
N HIS A 543 -2.91 5.55 26.73
CA HIS A 543 -2.81 4.12 27.09
C HIS A 543 -2.09 3.89 28.43
N GLN A 544 -1.16 4.77 28.82
CA GLN A 544 -0.46 4.69 30.11
C GLN A 544 -1.30 5.25 31.27
N LEU A 545 -2.01 6.36 31.04
CA LEU A 545 -2.83 7.01 32.06
C LEU A 545 -4.15 6.27 32.32
N PHE A 546 -4.69 5.61 31.30
CA PHE A 546 -5.97 4.91 31.35
C PHE A 546 -5.81 3.43 30.95
N PRO A 547 -5.09 2.61 31.73
CA PRO A 547 -4.88 1.20 31.43
C PRO A 547 -6.19 0.41 31.53
N LYS A 548 -6.39 -0.55 30.63
CA LYS A 548 -7.62 -1.37 30.56
C LYS A 548 -7.90 -2.10 31.88
N GLU A 549 -6.85 -2.52 32.57
CA GLU A 549 -6.91 -3.27 33.82
C GLU A 549 -7.64 -2.49 34.93
N ARG A 550 -7.51 -1.15 34.95
CA ARG A 550 -8.18 -0.27 35.93
C ARG A 550 -9.69 -0.20 35.73
N TYR A 551 -10.17 -0.52 34.53
CA TYR A 551 -11.58 -0.42 34.15
C TYR A 551 -12.24 -1.78 33.89
N ARG A 552 -11.64 -2.87 34.38
CA ARG A 552 -12.14 -4.23 34.16
C ARG A 552 -13.61 -4.41 34.61
N ASP A 553 -14.00 -3.75 35.69
CA ASP A 553 -15.35 -3.81 36.26
C ASP A 553 -16.34 -2.81 35.62
N ARG A 554 -15.85 -1.90 34.75
CA ARG A 554 -16.65 -0.86 34.08
C ARG A 554 -16.33 -0.79 32.58
N PRO A 555 -16.61 -1.85 31.81
CA PRO A 555 -16.24 -1.92 30.39
C PRO A 555 -16.92 -0.84 29.53
N GLU A 556 -18.16 -0.45 29.85
CA GLU A 556 -18.85 0.64 29.16
C GLU A 556 -18.16 1.99 29.35
N THR A 557 -17.78 2.30 30.58
CA THR A 557 -17.07 3.54 30.89
C THR A 557 -15.74 3.58 30.16
N TYR A 558 -15.03 2.46 30.10
CA TYR A 558 -13.79 2.35 29.34
C TYR A 558 -14.01 2.57 27.84
N ARG A 559 -15.06 1.96 27.26
CA ARG A 559 -15.43 2.15 25.85
C ARG A 559 -15.73 3.62 25.52
N VAL A 560 -16.50 4.31 26.36
CA VAL A 560 -16.80 5.74 26.18
C VAL A 560 -15.53 6.58 26.31
N LEU A 561 -14.69 6.31 27.30
CA LEU A 561 -13.41 7.00 27.50
C LEU A 561 -12.48 6.83 26.29
N CYS A 562 -12.32 5.61 25.79
CA CYS A 562 -11.57 5.34 24.56
C CYS A 562 -12.20 6.05 23.35
N GLY A 563 -13.53 6.13 23.29
CA GLY A 563 -14.25 6.84 22.25
C GLY A 563 -13.92 8.34 22.24
N LEU A 564 -13.92 8.98 23.40
CA LEU A 564 -13.57 10.40 23.56
C LEU A 564 -12.10 10.66 23.18
N GLY A 565 -11.18 9.82 23.65
CA GLY A 565 -9.77 9.91 23.27
C GLY A 565 -9.56 9.77 21.76
N ALA A 566 -10.25 8.80 21.14
CA ALA A 566 -10.19 8.59 19.69
C ALA A 566 -10.74 9.76 18.86
N VAL A 567 -11.75 10.49 19.35
CA VAL A 567 -12.21 11.72 18.68
C VAL A 567 -11.10 12.77 18.66
N GLY A 568 -10.40 12.96 19.78
CA GLY A 568 -9.23 13.85 19.85
C GLY A 568 -8.14 13.47 18.85
N GLU A 569 -7.82 12.18 18.77
CA GLU A 569 -6.84 11.65 17.81
C GLU A 569 -7.25 11.87 16.34
N ILE A 570 -8.52 11.62 16.01
CA ILE A 570 -9.04 11.86 14.66
C ILE A 570 -8.93 13.35 14.31
N LEU A 571 -9.29 14.24 15.23
CA LEU A 571 -9.20 15.69 15.00
C LEU A 571 -7.74 16.13 14.79
N LEU A 572 -6.80 15.66 15.61
CA LEU A 572 -5.37 15.94 15.45
C LEU A 572 -4.86 15.46 14.09
N LEU A 573 -5.19 14.22 13.71
CA LEU A 573 -4.79 13.67 12.43
C LEU A 573 -5.43 14.43 11.26
N MET A 574 -6.69 14.85 11.37
CA MET A 574 -7.34 15.69 10.38
C MET A 574 -6.61 17.03 10.23
N VAL A 575 -6.34 17.74 11.33
CA VAL A 575 -5.60 19.01 11.31
C VAL A 575 -4.24 18.84 10.63
N ALA A 576 -3.48 17.81 11.00
CA ALA A 576 -2.18 17.49 10.39
C ALA A 576 -2.23 17.38 8.87
N ASN A 577 -3.21 16.62 8.37
CA ASN A 577 -3.33 16.32 6.96
C ASN A 577 -3.96 17.48 6.18
N ILE A 578 -4.83 18.26 6.82
CA ILE A 578 -5.42 19.46 6.23
C ILE A 578 -4.36 20.53 6.00
N VAL A 579 -3.46 20.76 6.97
CA VAL A 579 -2.34 21.70 6.81
C VAL A 579 -1.38 21.21 5.72
N GLY A 580 -1.03 19.92 5.74
CA GLY A 580 -0.06 19.35 4.81
C GLY A 580 -0.56 19.25 3.36
N PHE A 581 -1.86 18.98 3.15
CA PHE A 581 -2.37 18.55 1.85
C PHE A 581 -3.68 19.22 1.38
N ALA A 582 -4.26 20.16 2.14
CA ALA A 582 -5.54 20.80 1.77
C ALA A 582 -5.53 22.34 1.92
N LEU A 583 -5.70 22.85 3.14
CA LEU A 583 -5.94 24.27 3.42
C LEU A 583 -4.66 25.09 3.60
N GLY A 584 -3.52 24.44 3.88
CA GLY A 584 -2.34 25.13 4.38
C GLY A 584 -2.55 25.74 5.77
N VAL A 585 -1.58 26.53 6.23
CA VAL A 585 -1.66 27.21 7.53
C VAL A 585 -2.73 28.29 7.54
N ASP A 586 -2.79 29.11 6.48
CA ASP A 586 -3.73 30.23 6.38
C ASP A 586 -5.19 29.76 6.40
N GLY A 587 -5.52 28.73 5.61
CA GLY A 587 -6.88 28.19 5.59
C GLY A 587 -7.28 27.48 6.89
N LEU A 588 -6.31 26.87 7.62
CA LEU A 588 -6.56 26.33 8.95
C LEU A 588 -6.87 27.46 9.94
N MET A 589 -6.12 28.56 9.92
CA MET A 589 -6.36 29.70 10.80
C MET A 589 -7.76 30.28 10.58
N GLU A 590 -8.20 30.43 9.34
CA GLU A 590 -9.55 30.89 9.01
C GLU A 590 -10.63 29.89 9.47
N LEU A 591 -10.39 28.57 9.32
CA LEU A 591 -11.30 27.55 9.86
C LEU A 591 -11.42 27.64 11.39
N VAL A 592 -10.28 27.75 12.10
CA VAL A 592 -10.25 27.87 13.56
C VAL A 592 -10.93 29.15 14.03
N LYS A 593 -10.66 30.29 13.39
CA LYS A 593 -11.36 31.55 13.66
C LYS A 593 -12.87 31.43 13.45
N GLY A 594 -13.30 30.78 12.36
CA GLY A 594 -14.73 30.55 12.09
C GLY A 594 -15.41 29.65 13.13
N ILE A 595 -14.69 28.64 13.64
CA ILE A 595 -15.18 27.73 14.69
C ILE A 595 -15.25 28.43 16.05
N VAL A 596 -14.18 29.11 16.47
CA VAL A 596 -14.06 29.67 17.83
C VAL A 596 -14.71 31.05 17.95
N GLY A 597 -14.73 31.82 16.85
CA GLY A 597 -15.17 33.21 16.82
C GLY A 597 -16.68 33.42 16.70
N SER A 598 -17.49 32.35 16.64
CA SER A 598 -18.96 32.47 16.54
C SER A 598 -19.68 31.38 17.35
N PHE A 599 -20.86 31.70 17.88
CA PHE A 599 -21.70 30.71 18.57
C PHE A 599 -22.08 29.53 17.65
N GLY A 600 -22.40 29.82 16.38
CA GLY A 600 -22.68 28.79 15.38
C GLY A 600 -21.47 27.88 15.11
N GLY A 601 -20.25 28.43 15.14
CA GLY A 601 -19.01 27.67 15.04
C GLY A 601 -18.80 26.70 16.20
N TRP A 602 -19.08 27.14 17.43
CA TRP A 602 -19.04 26.28 18.62
C TRP A 602 -20.08 25.16 18.57
N VAL A 603 -21.32 25.48 18.20
CA VAL A 603 -22.38 24.48 18.01
C VAL A 603 -21.96 23.44 16.96
N TYR A 604 -21.40 23.89 15.84
CA TYR A 604 -20.86 23.00 14.82
C TYR A 604 -19.74 22.12 15.36
N PHE A 605 -18.78 22.66 16.12
CA PHE A 605 -17.67 21.90 16.65
C PHE A 605 -18.13 20.79 17.62
N VAL A 606 -19.06 21.11 18.52
CA VAL A 606 -19.66 20.11 19.43
C VAL A 606 -20.41 19.04 18.64
N ALA A 607 -21.21 19.44 17.65
CA ALA A 607 -21.92 18.50 16.78
C ALA A 607 -20.97 17.60 15.97
N ALA A 608 -19.85 18.16 15.47
CA ALA A 608 -18.82 17.41 14.78
C ALA A 608 -18.14 16.39 15.70
N CYS A 609 -17.79 16.79 16.93
CA CYS A 609 -17.22 15.88 17.94
C CYS A 609 -18.19 14.75 18.29
N ALA A 610 -19.48 15.06 18.50
CA ALA A 610 -20.51 14.06 18.75
C ALA A 610 -20.69 13.09 17.56
N THR A 611 -20.67 13.60 16.33
CA THR A 611 -20.76 12.79 15.11
C THR A 611 -19.55 11.87 14.96
N LEU A 612 -18.35 12.39 15.20
CA LEU A 612 -17.12 11.59 15.20
C LEU A 612 -17.16 10.52 16.30
N PHE A 613 -17.66 10.85 17.49
CA PHE A 613 -17.83 9.89 18.58
C PHE A 613 -18.75 8.73 18.16
N VAL A 614 -19.91 9.03 17.55
CA VAL A 614 -20.80 8.02 16.98
C VAL A 614 -20.07 7.15 15.95
N GLY A 615 -19.31 7.77 15.05
CA GLY A 615 -18.46 7.05 14.09
C GLY A 615 -17.47 6.10 14.77
N VAL A 616 -16.82 6.55 15.85
CA VAL A 616 -15.89 5.73 16.64
C VAL A 616 -16.59 4.55 17.31
N GLN A 617 -17.78 4.75 17.89
CA GLN A 617 -18.53 3.66 18.50
C GLN A 617 -18.96 2.60 17.46
N VAL A 618 -19.35 3.03 16.27
CA VAL A 618 -19.61 2.13 15.14
C VAL A 618 -18.34 1.37 14.76
N MET A 619 -17.18 2.05 14.68
CA MET A 619 -15.90 1.38 14.41
C MET A 619 -15.54 0.36 15.48
N PHE A 620 -15.80 0.61 16.77
CA PHE A 620 -15.59 -0.36 17.84
C PHE A 620 -16.42 -1.62 17.64
N GLU A 621 -17.72 -1.48 17.37
CA GLU A 621 -18.59 -2.64 17.11
C GLU A 621 -18.20 -3.38 15.82
N VAL A 622 -17.69 -2.69 14.80
CA VAL A 622 -17.10 -3.36 13.63
C VAL A 622 -15.89 -4.20 14.03
N ARG A 623 -15.01 -3.71 14.92
CA ARG A 623 -13.86 -4.50 15.43
C ARG A 623 -14.30 -5.68 16.29
N GLU A 624 -15.31 -5.52 17.14
CA GLU A 624 -15.89 -6.65 17.89
C GLU A 624 -16.55 -7.67 16.94
N GLY A 625 -17.24 -7.20 15.89
CA GLY A 625 -17.81 -8.05 14.84
C GLY A 625 -16.76 -8.82 14.04
N GLU A 626 -15.57 -8.26 13.83
CA GLU A 626 -14.42 -8.96 13.27
C GLU A 626 -13.88 -10.03 14.24
N LYS A 627 -13.69 -9.69 15.52
CA LYS A 627 -13.27 -10.65 16.57
C LYS A 627 -14.23 -11.83 16.70
N ARG A 628 -15.55 -11.57 16.69
CA ARG A 628 -16.60 -12.61 16.71
C ARG A 628 -16.51 -13.56 15.51
N ARG A 629 -15.96 -13.10 14.38
CA ARG A 629 -15.70 -13.91 13.17
C ARG A 629 -14.31 -14.53 13.16
N GLY A 630 -13.53 -14.41 14.23
CA GLY A 630 -12.14 -14.88 14.30
C GLY A 630 -11.15 -14.06 13.47
N ILE A 631 -11.55 -12.88 12.97
CA ILE A 631 -10.69 -12.02 12.14
C ILE A 631 -9.84 -11.15 13.07
N VAL A 632 -8.53 -11.37 13.06
CA VAL A 632 -7.58 -10.58 13.86
C VAL A 632 -6.64 -9.83 12.94
N MET A 633 -7.06 -8.62 12.54
CA MET A 633 -6.19 -7.68 11.86
C MET A 633 -5.21 -7.08 12.88
N ARG A 634 -3.99 -7.61 12.96
CA ARG A 634 -2.87 -7.03 13.73
C ARG A 634 -2.29 -5.78 13.03
N CYS A 635 -3.18 -4.90 12.57
CA CYS A 635 -2.87 -3.56 12.10
C CYS A 635 -2.86 -2.67 13.32
#